data_AF-A0A934EQG3-F1
#
_entry.id   AF-A0A934EQG3-F1
#
_cell.length_a   1.000
_cell.length_b   1.000
_cell.length_c   1.000
_cell.angle_alpha   90.00
_cell.angle_beta   90.00
_cell.angle_gamma   90.00
#
_symmetry.space_group_name_H-M   'P 1'
#
loop_
_entity.id
_entity.type
_entity.pdbx_description
1 polymer ?
#
loop_
_entity_poly.entity_id
_entity_poly.type
_entity_poly.pdbx_seq_one_letter_code
_entity_poly.pdbx_strand_id
1 'polypeptide(L)'
;MNFIKLLPVILSMLLLGAHFFRYGNIELVILSAALLPLLIVRKPWVIHLFQTVLVLGGIEWIRTLVVLSKMRQAAGAPWMRMAVILGIVAALTICSAFVFRFKSLRERYRLIQK
;
A
#
# COMPACT_ATOMS: atom_id res chain seq x y z
N MET A 1 -15.53 13.77 8.69
CA MET A 1 -14.72 12.66 9.25
C MET A 1 -13.58 12.28 8.29
N ASN A 2 -12.38 12.86 8.45
CA ASN A 2 -11.26 12.63 7.54
C ASN A 2 -10.56 11.26 7.75
N PHE A 3 -10.82 10.58 8.86
CA PHE A 3 -10.14 9.33 9.22
C PHE A 3 -10.56 8.15 8.32
N ILE A 4 -11.86 8.01 8.03
CA ILE A 4 -12.39 6.96 7.14
C ILE A 4 -11.72 7.02 5.75
N LYS A 5 -11.42 8.22 5.25
CA LYS A 5 -10.74 8.40 3.95
C LYS A 5 -9.28 7.93 3.93
N LEU A 6 -8.65 7.75 5.11
CA LEU A 6 -7.30 7.22 5.24
C LEU A 6 -7.29 5.70 5.46
N LEU A 7 -8.45 5.08 5.70
CA LEU A 7 -8.55 3.64 5.92
C LEU A 7 -7.90 2.81 4.80
N PRO A 8 -8.07 3.13 3.49
CA PRO A 8 -7.39 2.39 2.42
C PRO A 8 -5.86 2.43 2.53
N VAL A 9 -5.30 3.59 2.91
CA VAL A 9 -3.86 3.76 3.11
C VAL A 9 -3.38 2.92 4.30
N ILE A 10 -4.09 2.98 5.42
CA ILE A 10 -3.74 2.23 6.63
C ILE A 10 -3.75 0.72 6.35
N LEU A 11 -4.82 0.22 5.74
CA LEU A 11 -4.95 -1.20 5.41
C LEU A 11 -3.87 -1.64 4.41
N SER A 12 -3.58 -0.84 3.39
CA SER A 12 -2.54 -1.15 2.40
C SER A 12 -1.13 -1.23 3.04
N MET A 13 -0.82 -0.33 3.97
CA MET A 13 0.44 -0.35 4.72
C MET A 13 0.55 -1.56 5.65
N LEU A 14 -0.55 -1.94 6.32
CA LEU A 14 -0.57 -3.14 7.16
C LEU A 14 -0.40 -4.42 6.34
N LEU A 15 -1.03 -4.51 5.16
CA LEU A 15 -0.86 -5.63 4.24
C LEU A 15 0.59 -5.73 3.73
N LEU A 16 1.24 -4.60 3.40
CA LEU A 16 2.66 -4.56 3.04
C LEU A 16 3.55 -5.03 4.20
N GLY A 17 3.28 -4.56 5.42
CA GLY A 17 3.99 -5.04 6.60
C GLY A 17 3.84 -6.56 6.80
N ALA A 18 2.63 -7.09 6.64
CA ALA A 18 2.38 -8.54 6.73
C ALA A 18 3.09 -9.34 5.62
N HIS A 19 3.16 -8.78 4.40
CA HIS A 19 3.94 -9.35 3.29
C HIS A 19 5.42 -9.43 3.66
N PHE A 20 6.03 -8.33 4.11
CA PHE A 20 7.44 -8.32 4.48
C PHE A 20 7.73 -9.25 5.67
N PHE A 21 6.82 -9.35 6.62
CA PHE A 21 6.93 -10.28 7.74
C PHE A 21 6.96 -11.73 7.26
N ARG A 22 6.10 -12.09 6.30
CA ARG A 22 6.08 -13.43 5.69
C ARG A 22 7.40 -13.82 5.02
N TYR A 23 8.14 -12.84 4.47
CA TYR A 23 9.46 -13.06 3.86
C TYR A 23 10.64 -12.82 4.82
N GLY A 24 10.39 -12.58 6.11
CA GLY A 24 11.43 -12.37 7.11
C GLY A 24 12.12 -11.00 7.07
N ASN A 25 11.62 -10.06 6.27
CA ASN A 25 12.21 -8.73 6.08
C ASN A 25 11.80 -7.76 7.20
N ILE A 26 12.31 -7.97 8.42
CA ILE A 26 11.91 -7.23 9.63
C ILE A 26 12.09 -5.71 9.49
N GLU A 27 13.15 -5.26 8.82
CA GLU A 27 13.40 -3.83 8.57
C GLU A 27 12.23 -3.17 7.82
N LEU A 28 11.70 -3.83 6.79
CA LEU A 28 10.57 -3.32 6.01
C LEU A 28 9.24 -3.42 6.77
N VAL A 29 9.10 -4.38 7.69
CA VAL A 29 7.96 -4.45 8.61
C VAL A 29 7.95 -3.22 9.52
N ILE A 30 9.09 -2.95 10.17
CA ILE A 30 9.26 -1.80 11.05
C ILE A 30 9.02 -0.51 10.28
N LEU A 31 9.60 -0.37 9.09
CA LEU A 31 9.38 0.79 8.22
C LEU A 31 7.89 0.99 7.90
N SER A 32 7.19 -0.08 7.50
CA SER A 32 5.77 -0.02 7.16
C SER A 32 4.92 0.44 8.35
N ALA A 33 5.24 -0.03 9.56
CA ALA A 33 4.56 0.39 10.79
C ALA A 33 4.94 1.82 11.22
N ALA A 34 6.23 2.17 11.16
CA ALA A 34 6.76 3.46 11.60
C ALA A 34 6.29 4.63 10.72
N LEU A 35 5.94 4.38 9.46
CA LEU A 35 5.38 5.39 8.58
C LEU A 35 3.94 5.77 8.96
N LEU A 36 3.12 4.85 9.50
CA LEU A 36 1.70 5.10 9.80
C LEU A 36 1.44 6.33 10.70
N PRO A 37 2.17 6.56 11.80
CA PRO A 37 2.03 7.77 12.61
C PRO A 37 2.20 9.09 11.82
N LEU A 38 2.95 9.10 10.71
CA LEU A 38 3.12 10.30 9.89
C LEU A 38 1.81 10.79 9.27
N LEU A 39 0.77 9.95 9.14
CA LEU A 39 -0.57 10.38 8.71
C LEU A 39 -1.22 11.42 9.65
N ILE A 40 -0.71 11.55 10.88
CA ILE A 40 -1.11 12.59 11.83
C ILE A 40 -0.43 13.92 11.48
N VAL A 41 0.77 13.88 10.90
CA VAL A 41 1.56 15.05 10.52
C VAL A 41 0.92 15.74 9.31
N ARG A 42 0.37 16.93 9.54
CA ARG A 42 -0.39 17.71 8.55
C ARG A 42 0.52 18.53 7.63
N LYS A 43 1.45 17.87 6.95
CA LYS A 43 2.41 18.51 6.03
C LYS A 43 2.26 17.97 4.60
N PRO A 44 2.49 18.79 3.56
CA PRO A 44 2.33 18.37 2.16
C PRO A 44 3.23 17.20 1.77
N TRP A 45 4.46 17.16 2.28
CA TRP A 45 5.43 16.11 1.96
C TRP A 45 4.94 14.71 2.38
N VAL A 46 4.08 14.61 3.40
CA VAL A 46 3.51 13.32 3.84
C VAL A 46 2.66 12.71 2.74
N ILE A 47 1.92 13.53 1.96
CA ILE A 47 1.14 13.04 0.82
C ILE A 47 2.07 12.36 -0.19
N HIS A 48 3.13 13.05 -0.60
CA HIS A 48 4.06 12.54 -1.61
C HIS A 48 4.78 11.28 -1.13
N LEU A 49 5.18 11.24 0.14
CA LEU A 49 5.78 10.05 0.74
C LEU A 49 4.85 8.83 0.64
N PHE A 50 3.60 8.96 1.11
CA PHE A 50 2.66 7.83 1.07
C PHE A 50 2.26 7.46 -0.35
N GLN A 51 2.14 8.42 -1.27
CA GLN A 51 1.88 8.11 -2.68
C GLN A 51 3.00 7.28 -3.28
N THR A 52 4.25 7.67 -3.07
CA THR A 52 5.42 6.90 -3.53
C THR A 52 5.45 5.51 -2.90
N VAL A 53 5.31 5.41 -1.58
CA VAL A 53 5.34 4.12 -0.87
C VAL A 53 4.22 3.18 -1.34
N LEU A 54 3.01 3.69 -1.52
CA LEU A 54 1.87 2.87 -1.98
C LEU A 54 2.03 2.41 -3.44
N VAL A 55 2.56 3.26 -4.32
CA VAL A 55 2.85 2.86 -5.70
C VAL A 55 3.96 1.79 -5.73
N LEU A 56 5.04 1.98 -4.97
CA LEU A 56 6.11 0.99 -4.85
C LEU A 56 5.61 -0.32 -4.24
N GLY A 57 4.76 -0.25 -3.21
CA GLY A 57 4.13 -1.42 -2.61
C GLY A 57 3.21 -2.16 -3.58
N GLY A 58 2.48 -1.43 -4.42
CA GLY A 58 1.70 -2.01 -5.52
C GLY A 58 2.56 -2.76 -6.53
N ILE A 59 3.72 -2.20 -6.89
CA ILE A 59 4.70 -2.85 -7.76
C ILE A 59 5.26 -4.12 -7.09
N GLU A 60 5.55 -4.09 -5.80
CA GLU A 60 5.99 -5.28 -5.05
C GLU A 60 4.93 -6.39 -5.01
N TRP A 61 3.65 -6.03 -4.91
CA TRP A 61 2.55 -6.99 -5.05
C TRP A 61 2.47 -7.61 -6.45
N ILE A 62 2.65 -6.80 -7.50
CA ILE A 62 2.70 -7.30 -8.89
C ILE A 62 3.89 -8.25 -9.06
N ARG A 63 5.08 -7.88 -8.58
CA ARG A 63 6.27 -8.75 -8.59
C ARG A 63 5.98 -10.07 -7.87
N THR A 64 5.40 -10.01 -6.68
CA THR A 64 5.02 -11.19 -5.88
C THR A 64 4.02 -12.09 -6.62
N LEU A 65 3.01 -11.49 -7.25
CA LEU A 65 2.05 -12.21 -8.09
C LEU A 65 2.73 -12.97 -9.21
N VAL A 66 3.64 -12.32 -9.95
CA VAL A 66 4.34 -12.97 -11.07
C VAL A 66 5.20 -14.13 -10.57
N VAL A 67 6.00 -13.91 -9.52
CA VAL A 67 6.89 -14.94 -8.95
C VAL A 67 6.09 -16.15 -8.47
N LEU A 68 5.08 -15.93 -7.62
CA LEU A 68 4.28 -17.03 -7.06
C LEU A 68 3.46 -17.75 -8.14
N SER A 69 2.92 -17.02 -9.13
CA SER A 69 2.19 -17.64 -10.24
C SER A 69 3.09 -18.57 -11.04
N LYS A 70 4.31 -18.14 -11.39
CA LYS A 70 5.30 -18.97 -12.10
C LYS A 70 5.69 -20.20 -11.30
N MET A 71 5.99 -20.04 -10.01
CA MET A 71 6.34 -21.17 -9.14
C MET A 71 5.22 -22.21 -9.05
N ARG A 72 3.96 -21.76 -8.91
CA ARG A 72 2.81 -22.67 -8.84
C ARG A 72 2.51 -23.36 -10.16
N GLN A 73 2.63 -22.64 -11.29
CA GLN A 73 2.49 -23.21 -12.63
C GLN A 73 3.53 -24.31 -12.87
N ALA A 74 4.80 -24.06 -12.53
CA ALA A 74 5.87 -25.05 -12.66
C ALA A 74 5.64 -26.29 -11.78
N ALA A 75 4.98 -26.12 -10.63
CA ALA A 75 4.60 -27.20 -9.73
C ALA A 75 3.27 -27.89 -10.10
N GLY A 76 2.62 -27.54 -11.22
CA GLY A 76 1.31 -28.07 -11.61
C GLY A 76 0.18 -27.70 -10.64
N ALA A 77 0.38 -26.71 -9.77
CA ALA A 77 -0.55 -26.33 -8.72
C ALA A 77 -1.56 -25.26 -9.18
N PRO A 78 -2.80 -25.23 -8.66
CA PRO A 78 -3.76 -24.18 -8.96
C PRO A 78 -3.23 -22.80 -8.56
N TRP A 79 -3.14 -21.85 -9.49
CA TRP A 79 -2.55 -20.53 -9.28
C TRP A 79 -3.53 -19.37 -9.49
N MET A 80 -4.58 -19.57 -10.30
CA MET A 80 -5.50 -18.50 -10.73
C MET A 80 -6.16 -17.77 -9.56
N ARG A 81 -6.67 -18.51 -8.56
CA ARG A 81 -7.29 -17.92 -7.36
C ARG A 81 -6.33 -16.97 -6.63
N MET A 82 -5.08 -17.38 -6.45
CA MET A 82 -4.04 -16.57 -5.82
C MET A 82 -3.71 -15.33 -6.68
N ALA A 83 -3.62 -15.49 -8.00
CA ALA A 83 -3.32 -14.38 -8.90
C ALA A 83 -4.41 -13.30 -8.88
N VAL A 84 -5.69 -13.70 -8.85
CA VAL A 84 -6.81 -12.76 -8.72
C VAL A 84 -6.74 -12.01 -7.39
N ILE A 85 -6.52 -12.72 -6.28
CA ILE A 85 -6.41 -12.09 -4.95
C ILE A 85 -5.26 -11.09 -4.91
N LEU A 86 -4.06 -11.49 -5.31
CA LEU A 86 -2.89 -10.60 -5.29
C LEU A 86 -3.02 -9.44 -6.28
N GLY A 87 -3.68 -9.66 -7.42
CA GLY A 87 -3.96 -8.61 -8.40
C GLY A 87 -4.89 -7.54 -7.81
N ILE A 88 -5.93 -7.95 -7.09
CA ILE A 88 -6.83 -7.04 -6.37
C ILE A 88 -6.06 -6.29 -5.28
N VAL A 89 -5.24 -6.97 -4.49
CA VAL A 89 -4.42 -6.32 -3.44
C VAL A 89 -3.47 -5.29 -4.03
N ALA A 90 -2.80 -5.61 -5.15
CA ALA A 90 -1.94 -4.66 -5.87
C ALA A 90 -2.72 -3.42 -6.32
N ALA A 91 -3.87 -3.64 -6.97
CA ALA A 91 -4.73 -2.56 -7.44
C ALA A 91 -5.23 -1.68 -6.30
N LEU A 92 -5.71 -2.27 -5.20
CA LEU A 92 -6.15 -1.53 -4.00
C LEU A 92 -5.02 -0.72 -3.36
N THR A 93 -3.82 -1.27 -3.31
CA THR A 93 -2.63 -0.58 -2.78
C THR A 93 -2.32 0.66 -3.63
N ILE A 94 -2.30 0.53 -4.95
CA ILE A 94 -2.08 1.65 -5.88
C ILE A 94 -3.22 2.68 -5.80
N CYS A 95 -4.48 2.21 -5.84
CA CYS A 95 -5.66 3.07 -5.74
C CYS A 95 -5.68 3.87 -4.43
N SER A 96 -5.14 3.32 -3.34
CA SER A 96 -5.03 4.02 -2.06
C SER A 96 -4.16 5.28 -2.14
N ALA A 97 -3.19 5.37 -3.07
CA ALA A 97 -2.41 6.59 -3.30
C ALA A 97 -3.28 7.76 -3.79
N PHE A 98 -4.41 7.48 -4.42
CA PHE A 98 -5.29 8.49 -5.00
C PHE A 98 -6.23 9.14 -3.96
N VAL A 99 -6.36 8.59 -2.74
CA VAL A 99 -7.23 9.21 -1.72
C VAL A 99 -6.78 10.63 -1.38
N PHE A 100 -5.47 10.91 -1.46
CA PHE A 100 -4.93 12.25 -1.24
C PHE A 100 -5.33 13.29 -2.31
N ARG A 101 -6.03 12.88 -3.38
CA ARG A 101 -6.63 13.80 -4.34
C ARG A 101 -7.92 14.45 -3.84
N PHE A 102 -8.58 13.88 -2.83
CA PHE A 102 -9.80 14.47 -2.25
C PHE A 102 -9.50 15.82 -1.61
N LYS A 103 -10.34 16.83 -1.92
CA LYS A 103 -10.20 18.22 -1.40
C LYS A 103 -10.00 18.26 0.11
N SER A 104 -10.81 17.50 0.87
CA SER A 104 -10.73 17.48 2.34
C SER A 104 -9.39 16.96 2.89
N LEU A 105 -8.70 16.06 2.17
CA LEU A 105 -7.37 15.58 2.56
C LEU A 105 -6.29 16.57 2.12
N ARG A 106 -6.41 17.18 0.93
CA ARG A 106 -5.49 18.25 0.50
C ARG A 106 -5.49 19.43 1.46
N GLU A 107 -6.67 19.86 1.92
CA GLU A 107 -6.81 20.90 2.96
C GLU A 107 -6.17 20.45 4.29
N ARG A 108 -6.43 19.21 4.75
CA ARG A 108 -5.84 18.66 5.98
C ARG A 108 -4.31 18.70 5.95
N TYR A 109 -3.69 18.36 4.83
CA TYR A 109 -2.22 18.34 4.67
C TYR A 109 -1.65 19.67 4.18
N ARG A 110 -2.43 20.76 4.18
CA ARG A 110 -2.01 22.12 3.80
C ARG A 110 -1.47 22.24 2.37
N LEU A 111 -1.95 21.37 1.47
CA LEU A 111 -1.55 21.34 0.07
C LEU A 111 -2.34 22.36 -0.78
N ILE A 112 -3.50 22.79 -0.28
CA ILE A 112 -4.27 23.92 -0.78
C ILE A 112 -4.50 24.82 0.44
N GLN A 113 -3.98 26.05 0.40
CA GLN A 113 -4.35 27.09 1.36
C GLN A 113 -5.64 27.73 0.86
N LYS A 114 -6.62 27.88 1.75
CA LYS A 114 -7.82 28.68 1.47
C LYS A 114 -7.45 30.15 1.33
#